data_AF-A0A0R1P895-F1
#
_entry.id   AF-A0A0R1P895-F1
#
_cell.length_a   1.000
_cell.length_b   1.000
_cell.length_c   1.000
_cell.angle_alpha   90.00
_cell.angle_beta   90.00
_cell.angle_gamma   90.00
#
_symmetry.space_group_name_H-M   'P 1'
#
loop_
_entity.id
_entity.type
_entity.pdbx_description
1 polymer ?
#
loop_
_entity_poly.entity_id
_entity_poly.type
_entity_poly.pdbx_seq_one_letter_code
_entity_poly.pdbx_strand_id
1 'polypeptide(L)'
;MKNIGQLIKSAHNALSNDINHFASQYGLTGTQMSVIDFIARHDHQQVSQRAIEDEFNIRRSTTTTILQRMSKRQLITRSSSMTDRRQKIVQLSPQGAKLVPIVQQYIANHDQQLLAHYSEDEIQLFRQMLVEISKEN
;
A
#
# COMPACT_ATOMS: atom_id res chain seq x y z
N MET A 1 19.66 -18.01 17.47
CA MET A 1 18.36 -17.34 17.65
C MET A 1 18.28 -16.20 16.64
N LYS A 2 17.18 -16.04 15.89
CA LYS A 2 17.05 -14.90 14.96
C LYS A 2 16.92 -13.62 15.77
N ASN A 3 17.57 -12.53 15.35
CA ASN A 3 17.37 -11.22 15.98
C ASN A 3 16.05 -10.57 15.51
N ILE A 4 15.62 -9.50 16.18
CA ILE A 4 14.33 -8.85 15.89
C ILE A 4 14.24 -8.35 14.44
N GLY A 5 15.32 -7.78 13.89
CA GLY A 5 15.34 -7.32 12.49
C GLY A 5 15.17 -8.46 11.49
N GLN A 6 15.76 -9.63 11.76
CA GLN A 6 15.58 -10.83 10.94
C GLN A 6 14.14 -11.36 11.01
N LEU A 7 13.49 -11.26 12.18
CA LEU A 7 12.08 -11.65 12.34
C LEU A 7 11.16 -10.71 11.57
N ILE A 8 11.32 -9.39 11.72
CA ILE A 8 10.54 -8.37 10.99
C ILE A 8 10.69 -8.57 9.48
N LYS A 9 11.92 -8.75 8.98
CA LYS A 9 12.16 -9.01 7.55
C LYS A 9 11.49 -10.30 7.07
N SER A 10 11.54 -11.37 7.88
CA SER A 10 10.91 -12.64 7.50
C SER A 10 9.39 -12.50 7.43
N ALA A 11 8.78 -11.82 8.41
CA ALA A 11 7.35 -11.54 8.45
C ALA A 11 6.92 -10.66 7.26
N HIS A 12 7.63 -9.57 7.02
CA HIS A 12 7.38 -8.69 5.87
C HIS A 12 7.42 -9.44 4.54
N ASN A 13 8.41 -10.32 4.35
CA ASN A 13 8.53 -11.11 3.12
C ASN A 13 7.37 -12.10 2.96
N ALA A 14 6.94 -12.76 4.05
CA ALA A 14 5.79 -13.66 4.01
C ALA A 14 4.51 -12.92 3.59
N LEU A 15 4.18 -11.82 4.28
CA LEU A 15 3.02 -10.98 3.97
C LEU A 15 3.09 -10.43 2.54
N SER A 16 4.27 -9.96 2.12
CA SER A 16 4.47 -9.45 0.75
C SER A 16 4.30 -10.53 -0.31
N ASN A 17 4.70 -11.77 -0.03
CA ASN A 17 4.53 -12.89 -0.96
C ASN A 17 3.06 -13.24 -1.14
N ASP A 18 2.28 -13.26 -0.07
CA ASP A 18 0.84 -13.54 -0.13
C ASP A 18 0.10 -12.47 -0.93
N ILE A 19 0.34 -11.19 -0.62
CA ILE A 19 -0.23 -10.07 -1.37
C ILE A 19 0.21 -10.12 -2.84
N ASN A 20 1.49 -10.39 -3.14
CA ASN A 20 1.97 -10.50 -4.51
C ASN A 20 1.30 -11.67 -5.26
N HIS A 21 1.11 -12.81 -4.60
CA HIS A 21 0.44 -13.98 -5.19
C HIS A 21 -0.99 -13.62 -5.60
N PHE A 22 -1.76 -13.01 -4.70
CA PHE A 22 -3.12 -12.57 -5.02
C PHE A 22 -3.14 -11.48 -6.10
N ALA A 23 -2.31 -10.45 -5.95
CA ALA A 23 -2.22 -9.33 -6.89
C ALA A 23 -1.92 -9.80 -8.33
N SER A 24 -1.10 -10.85 -8.48
CA SER A 24 -0.70 -11.38 -9.78
C SER A 24 -1.89 -11.90 -10.61
N GLN A 25 -2.97 -12.35 -9.97
CA GLN A 25 -4.21 -12.79 -10.63
C GLN A 25 -4.89 -11.65 -11.40
N TYR A 26 -4.64 -10.40 -10.99
CA TYR A 26 -5.13 -9.18 -11.63
C TYR A 26 -4.01 -8.48 -12.44
N GLY A 27 -2.90 -9.19 -12.67
CA GLY A 27 -1.67 -8.69 -13.29
C GLY A 27 -0.98 -7.59 -12.50
N LEU A 28 -1.35 -7.36 -11.24
CA LEU A 28 -0.75 -6.35 -10.36
C LEU A 28 0.47 -6.90 -9.64
N THR A 29 1.31 -6.00 -9.13
CA THR A 29 2.20 -6.32 -8.00
C THR A 29 1.51 -5.96 -6.68
N GLY A 30 1.96 -6.53 -5.57
CA GLY A 30 1.42 -6.21 -4.24
C GLY A 30 1.53 -4.72 -3.93
N THR A 31 2.64 -4.07 -4.27
CA THR A 31 2.77 -2.61 -4.13
C THR A 31 1.74 -1.83 -4.95
N GLN A 32 1.43 -2.24 -6.19
CA GLN A 32 0.41 -1.58 -7.00
C GLN A 32 -0.98 -1.76 -6.39
N MET A 33 -1.23 -2.93 -5.81
CA MET A 33 -2.44 -3.24 -5.08
C MET A 33 -2.60 -2.35 -3.84
N SER A 34 -1.55 -2.22 -3.03
CA SER A 34 -1.53 -1.34 -1.86
C SER A 34 -1.71 0.14 -2.24
N VAL A 35 -1.16 0.59 -3.38
CA VAL A 35 -1.39 1.95 -3.88
C VAL A 35 -2.86 2.16 -4.26
N ILE A 36 -3.53 1.17 -4.87
CA ILE A 36 -4.98 1.26 -5.19
C ILE A 36 -5.79 1.40 -3.90
N ASP A 37 -5.51 0.55 -2.91
CA ASP A 37 -6.15 0.62 -1.59
C ASP A 37 -5.95 2.00 -0.94
N PHE A 38 -4.71 2.48 -0.90
CA PHE A 38 -4.37 3.76 -0.31
C PHE A 38 -5.14 4.91 -0.96
N ILE A 39 -5.17 4.98 -2.29
CA ILE A 39 -5.92 6.02 -3.00
C ILE A 39 -7.43 5.91 -2.70
N ALA A 40 -7.96 4.69 -2.64
CA ALA A 40 -9.38 4.44 -2.38
C ALA A 40 -9.82 4.84 -0.96
N ARG A 41 -8.90 4.81 0.02
CA ARG A 41 -9.14 5.26 1.40
C ARG A 41 -9.19 6.79 1.56
N HIS A 42 -8.85 7.55 0.52
CA HIS A 42 -8.82 9.01 0.57
C HIS A 42 -10.01 9.63 -0.18
N ASP A 43 -10.42 10.81 0.28
CA ASP A 43 -11.52 11.58 -0.30
C ASP A 43 -11.34 11.79 -1.81
N HIS A 44 -12.43 11.66 -2.56
CA HIS A 44 -12.48 11.80 -4.01
C HIS A 44 -11.53 10.86 -4.79
N GLN A 45 -10.98 9.83 -4.14
CA GLN A 45 -10.05 8.85 -4.72
C GLN A 45 -8.82 9.51 -5.36
N GLN A 46 -8.31 10.57 -4.76
CA GLN A 46 -7.12 11.28 -5.23
C GLN A 46 -6.15 11.57 -4.09
N VAL A 47 -4.86 11.47 -4.38
CA VAL A 47 -3.77 11.75 -3.42
C VAL A 47 -2.61 12.43 -4.12
N SER A 48 -1.75 13.11 -3.36
CA SER A 48 -0.50 13.59 -3.91
C SER A 48 0.51 12.44 -4.06
N GLN A 49 1.39 12.51 -5.05
CA GLN A 49 2.50 11.56 -5.16
C GLN A 49 3.36 11.55 -3.87
N ARG A 50 3.50 12.70 -3.20
CA ARG A 50 4.21 12.81 -1.93
C ARG A 50 3.54 11.99 -0.83
N ALA A 51 2.21 12.00 -0.75
CA ALA A 51 1.50 11.16 0.22
C ALA A 51 1.76 9.65 0.00
N ILE A 52 1.92 9.23 -1.25
CA ILE A 52 2.31 7.84 -1.59
C ILE A 52 3.78 7.57 -1.20
N GLU A 53 4.68 8.53 -1.43
CA GLU A 53 6.09 8.46 -0.98
C GLU A 53 6.17 8.27 0.54
N ASP A 54 5.40 9.06 1.28
CA ASP A 54 5.36 9.08 2.75
C ASP A 54 4.69 7.81 3.32
N GLU A 55 3.53 7.40 2.79
CA GLU A 55 2.80 6.19 3.24
C GLU A 55 3.66 4.92 3.12
N PHE A 56 4.32 4.73 1.98
CA PHE A 56 5.07 3.49 1.70
C PHE A 56 6.56 3.61 2.02
N ASN A 57 6.99 4.75 2.60
CA ASN A 57 8.39 5.06 2.90
C ASN A 57 9.35 4.73 1.74
N ILE A 58 9.00 5.19 0.53
CA ILE A 58 9.75 4.90 -0.70
C ILE A 58 10.21 6.18 -1.39
N ARG A 59 11.39 6.09 -2.02
CA ARG A 59 11.99 7.22 -2.75
C ARG A 59 11.11 7.65 -3.92
N ARG A 60 11.09 8.96 -4.19
CA ARG A 60 10.42 9.59 -5.33
C ARG A 60 10.67 8.91 -6.68
N SER A 61 11.90 8.47 -6.96
CA SER A 61 12.24 7.78 -8.21
C SER A 61 11.52 6.42 -8.34
N THR A 62 11.45 5.67 -7.25
CA THR A 62 10.70 4.42 -7.15
C THR A 62 9.21 4.66 -7.32
N THR A 63 8.64 5.63 -6.59
CA THR A 63 7.23 6.00 -6.69
C THR A 63 6.86 6.40 -8.11
N THR A 64 7.69 7.23 -8.75
CA THR A 64 7.49 7.67 -10.14
C THR A 64 7.42 6.46 -11.09
N THR A 65 8.30 5.49 -10.92
CA THR A 65 8.34 4.26 -11.74
C THR A 65 7.08 3.41 -11.55
N ILE A 66 6.64 3.22 -10.30
CA ILE A 66 5.41 2.48 -9.97
C ILE A 66 4.20 3.15 -10.63
N LEU A 67 4.05 4.46 -10.44
CA LEU A 67 2.92 5.22 -10.96
C LEU A 67 2.92 5.31 -12.49
N GLN A 68 4.09 5.41 -13.14
CA GLN A 68 4.18 5.33 -14.60
C GLN A 68 3.67 3.99 -15.14
N ARG A 69 4.04 2.87 -14.48
CA ARG A 69 3.55 1.54 -14.86
C ARG A 69 2.04 1.40 -14.67
N MET A 70 1.51 1.89 -13.54
CA MET A 70 0.07 1.88 -13.26
C MET A 70 -0.71 2.74 -14.27
N SER A 71 -0.18 3.91 -14.61
CA SER A 71 -0.79 4.81 -15.60
C SER A 71 -0.74 4.21 -17.01
N LYS A 72 0.35 3.57 -17.42
CA LYS A 72 0.44 2.83 -18.70
C LYS A 72 -0.60 1.71 -18.79
N ARG A 73 -0.94 1.10 -17.65
CA ARG A 73 -2.00 0.09 -17.54
C ARG A 73 -3.40 0.68 -17.32
N GLN A 74 -3.53 2.00 -17.44
CA GLN A 74 -4.79 2.74 -17.28
C GLN A 74 -5.46 2.51 -15.93
N LEU A 75 -4.71 2.18 -14.88
CA LEU A 75 -5.25 1.99 -13.51
C LEU A 75 -5.41 3.33 -12.77
N ILE A 76 -4.56 4.30 -13.12
CA ILE A 76 -4.56 5.64 -12.52
C ILE A 76 -4.41 6.70 -13.61
N THR A 77 -4.81 7.92 -13.27
CA THR A 77 -4.44 9.14 -13.98
C THR A 77 -3.45 9.94 -13.13
N ARG A 78 -2.63 10.77 -13.80
CA ARG A 78 -1.66 11.65 -13.15
C ARG A 78 -1.81 13.05 -13.74
N SER A 79 -2.03 14.04 -12.88
CA SER A 79 -2.19 15.44 -13.27
C SER A 79 -1.31 16.34 -12.40
N SER A 80 -1.06 17.57 -12.86
CA SER A 80 -0.51 18.59 -11.96
C SER A 80 -1.62 19.09 -11.04
N SER A 81 -1.29 19.35 -9.78
CA SER A 81 -2.25 19.98 -8.87
C SER A 81 -2.68 21.35 -9.40
N MET A 82 -3.94 21.70 -9.16
CA MET A 82 -4.49 23.02 -9.46
C MET A 82 -3.94 24.10 -8.53
N THR A 83 -3.52 23.74 -7.31
CA THR A 83 -3.02 24.67 -6.29
C THR A 83 -1.50 24.84 -6.33
N ASP A 84 -0.74 23.78 -6.61
CA ASP A 84 0.73 23.85 -6.83
C ASP A 84 1.13 22.95 -7.99
N ARG A 85 1.47 23.54 -9.15
CA ARG A 85 1.81 22.80 -10.37
C ARG A 85 3.04 21.89 -10.23
N ARG A 86 3.88 22.12 -9.22
CA ARG A 86 5.03 21.27 -8.88
C ARG A 86 4.60 19.95 -8.23
N GLN A 87 3.41 19.91 -7.65
CA GLN A 87 2.82 18.70 -7.10
C GLN A 87 2.10 17.91 -8.18
N LYS A 88 2.22 16.58 -8.10
CA LYS A 88 1.47 15.65 -8.94
C LYS A 88 0.38 15.00 -8.12
N ILE A 89 -0.84 15.06 -8.64
CA ILE A 89 -2.00 14.37 -8.12
C ILE A 89 -2.15 13.04 -8.87
N VAL A 90 -2.47 12.00 -8.13
CA VAL A 90 -2.74 10.65 -8.60
C VAL A 90 -4.17 10.33 -8.25
N GLN A 91 -4.94 9.85 -9.22
CA GLN A 91 -6.33 9.47 -9.04
C GLN A 91 -6.58 8.10 -9.66
N LEU A 92 -7.49 7.31 -9.07
CA LEU A 92 -7.95 6.07 -9.71
C LEU A 92 -8.68 6.40 -11.02
N SER A 93 -8.38 5.64 -12.07
CA SER A 93 -9.18 5.67 -13.28
C SER A 93 -10.48 4.86 -13.08
N PRO A 94 -11.44 4.91 -14.01
CA PRO A 94 -12.58 3.99 -14.00
C PRO A 94 -12.19 2.51 -13.98
N GLN A 95 -11.05 2.15 -14.58
CA GLN A 95 -10.54 0.77 -14.54
C GLN A 95 -9.91 0.43 -13.19
N GLY A 96 -9.15 1.35 -12.58
CA GLY A 96 -8.58 1.17 -11.24
C GLY A 96 -9.67 1.07 -10.17
N ALA A 97 -10.71 1.90 -10.28
CA ALA A 97 -11.84 1.89 -9.35
C ALA A 97 -12.57 0.54 -9.30
N LYS A 98 -12.64 -0.20 -10.42
CA LYS A 98 -13.22 -1.56 -10.46
C LYS A 98 -12.44 -2.58 -9.62
N LEU A 99 -11.16 -2.33 -9.34
CA LEU A 99 -10.34 -3.21 -8.53
C LEU A 99 -10.50 -2.94 -7.03
N VAL A 100 -11.03 -1.77 -6.63
CA VAL A 100 -11.12 -1.38 -5.22
C VAL A 100 -11.85 -2.40 -4.34
N PRO A 101 -13.06 -2.89 -4.70
CA PRO A 101 -13.77 -3.85 -3.85
C PRO A 101 -12.98 -5.16 -3.66
N ILE A 102 -12.32 -5.62 -4.72
CA ILE A 102 -11.49 -6.83 -4.72
C ILE A 102 -10.29 -6.64 -3.78
N VAL A 103 -9.64 -5.48 -3.90
CA VAL A 103 -8.45 -5.14 -3.12
C VAL A 103 -8.78 -5.02 -1.63
N GLN A 104 -9.81 -4.25 -1.30
CA GLN A 104 -10.22 -4.02 0.09
C GLN A 104 -10.70 -5.32 0.75
N GLN A 105 -11.47 -6.14 0.03
CA GLN A 105 -11.93 -7.42 0.56
C GLN A 105 -10.75 -8.35 0.86
N TYR A 106 -9.74 -8.40 -0.03
CA TYR A 106 -8.56 -9.22 0.19
C TYR A 106 -7.76 -8.73 1.40
N ILE A 107 -7.48 -7.43 1.50
CA ILE A 107 -6.73 -6.84 2.62
C ILE A 107 -7.45 -7.12 3.95
N ALA A 108 -8.76 -6.89 4.02
CA ALA A 108 -9.55 -7.14 5.22
C ALA A 108 -9.52 -8.62 5.64
N ASN A 109 -9.68 -9.55 4.67
CA ASN A 109 -9.61 -10.98 4.95
C ASN A 109 -8.22 -11.42 5.39
N HIS A 110 -7.18 -10.88 4.75
CA HIS A 110 -5.79 -11.21 5.07
C HIS A 110 -5.41 -10.74 6.48
N ASP A 111 -5.79 -9.51 6.84
CA ASP A 111 -5.59 -8.99 8.21
C ASP A 111 -6.38 -9.82 9.22
N GLN A 112 -7.64 -10.16 8.93
CA GLN A 112 -8.44 -10.99 9.83
C GLN A 112 -7.80 -12.37 10.05
N GLN A 113 -7.29 -13.02 8.99
CA GLN A 113 -6.63 -14.32 9.10
C GLN A 113 -5.31 -14.23 9.86
N LEU A 114 -4.50 -13.21 9.58
CA LEU A 114 -3.23 -12.97 10.26
C LEU A 114 -3.43 -12.79 11.77
N LEU A 115 -4.50 -12.10 12.16
CA LEU A 115 -4.77 -11.72 13.54
C LEU A 115 -5.70 -12.68 14.28
N ALA A 116 -6.24 -13.70 13.62
CA ALA A 116 -7.28 -14.60 14.16
C ALA A 116 -6.89 -15.35 15.45
N HIS A 117 -5.59 -15.48 15.73
CA HIS A 117 -5.05 -16.22 16.86
C HIS A 117 -4.56 -15.35 18.01
N TYR A 118 -4.75 -14.03 17.91
CA TYR A 118 -4.29 -13.07 18.90
C TYR A 118 -5.48 -12.36 19.55
N SER A 119 -5.34 -12.02 20.82
CA SER A 119 -6.27 -11.14 21.52
C SER A 119 -6.12 -9.68 21.06
N GLU A 120 -7.16 -8.87 21.26
CA GLU A 120 -7.13 -7.44 20.92
C GLU A 120 -5.99 -6.70 21.65
N ASP A 121 -5.71 -7.07 22.90
CA ASP A 121 -4.62 -6.48 23.69
C ASP A 121 -3.24 -6.80 23.09
N GLU A 122 -3.02 -8.03 22.63
CA GLU A 122 -1.78 -8.43 21.95
C GLU A 122 -1.61 -7.70 20.62
N ILE A 123 -2.69 -7.58 19.85
CA ILE A 123 -2.71 -6.85 18.58
C ILE A 123 -2.37 -5.38 18.81
N GLN A 124 -3.00 -4.75 19.80
CA GLN A 124 -2.78 -3.34 20.11
C GLN A 124 -1.36 -3.07 20.61
N LEU A 125 -0.82 -3.94 21.47
CA LEU A 125 0.57 -3.86 21.91
C LEU A 125 1.53 -4.01 20.72
N PHE A 126 1.28 -4.98 19.84
CA PHE A 126 2.11 -5.19 18.65
C PHE A 126 2.09 -4.00 17.70
N ARG A 127 0.91 -3.41 17.45
CA ARG A 127 0.77 -2.17 16.66
C ARG A 127 1.58 -1.02 17.26
N GLN A 128 1.50 -0.81 18.57
CA GLN A 128 2.26 0.24 19.25
C GLN A 128 3.77 0.05 19.08
N MET A 129 4.27 -1.17 19.29
CA MET A 129 5.69 -1.49 19.10
C MET A 129 6.16 -1.24 17.67
N LEU A 130 5.38 -1.66 16.66
CA LEU A 130 5.71 -1.43 15.25
C LEU A 130 5.76 0.06 14.89
N VAL A 131 4.83 0.86 15.42
CA VAL A 131 4.82 2.31 15.21
C VAL A 131 6.07 2.96 15.79
N GLU A 132 6.45 2.62 17.02
CA GLU A 132 7.68 3.17 17.63
C GLU A 132 8.94 2.77 16.85
N ILE A 133 9.05 1.49 16.44
CA ILE A 133 10.16 1.01 15.60
C ILE A 133 10.24 1.76 14.26
N SER A 134 9.09 2.09 13.66
CA SER A 134 9.06 2.77 12.36
C SER A 134 9.54 4.24 12.41
N LYS A 135 9.53 4.85 13.60
CA LYS A 135 9.97 6.24 13.82
C LYS A 135 11.48 6.40 13.95
N GLU A 136 12.23 5.32 14.16
CA GLU A 136 13.70 5.38 14.34
C GLU A 136 14.49 5.64 13.04
N ASN A 137 13.85 6.16 11.98
CA ASN A 137 14.49 6.52 10.70
C ASN A 137 14.25 7.98 10.30
#